data_AF-A0A6S6WDC7-F1
#
_entry.id   AF-A0A6S6WDC7-F1
#
_cell.length_a   1.000
_cell.length_b   1.000
_cell.length_c   1.000
_cell.angle_alpha   90.00
_cell.angle_beta   90.00
_cell.angle_gamma   90.00
#
_symmetry.space_group_name_H-M   'P 1'
#
loop_
_entity.id
_entity.type
_entity.pdbx_description
1 polymer ?
#
loop_
_entity_poly.entity_id
_entity_poly.type
_entity_poly.pdbx_seq_one_letter_code
_entity_poly.pdbx_strand_id
1 'polypeptide(L)'
;MRRRRSDELPRYAEESEWTRFRLRRRYAYYAVAFIVICWLLYPSRQAKPVADHVRVNWASYAYSVYATDTASLCHAVMILDALARFGSKADRVLFYPEHWDTKVHSSKDRDSQLLILARDTYKAKLYPVKPLQVAGRTKGDWVWDETVTKLMAFSLEYYDRVIALESDLTLLDSLDELFLLPSTPMAMPRAYGTDSKPWPLSSMLMVIKPSLRELEEFKRRLEGGGDSALVQMHRFDMEILNERYEESALVLPHRPYALRTAEFRLHDHTDYLGDPNETWDAEKVYKEAKLVQFSDRPLPPPWFMWPQKAVEEMQPDCGGSHEGTCAERRIWKNLYDDFRHRRRDVCKLLSAPAPDWDQIKATQQHENATERGVVSPLASATSTGSLASN
;
A
#
# COMPACT_ATOMS: atom_id res chain seq x y z
N MET A 1 40.53 -75.65 -32.58
CA MET A 1 41.16 -74.35 -32.20
C MET A 1 41.50 -74.36 -30.72
N ARG A 2 42.52 -73.57 -30.35
CA ARG A 2 43.42 -73.72 -29.19
C ARG A 2 42.77 -73.60 -27.79
N ARG A 3 43.37 -74.37 -26.87
CA ARG A 3 43.30 -74.38 -25.40
C ARG A 3 43.84 -73.08 -24.78
N ARG A 4 43.17 -72.54 -23.75
CA ARG A 4 43.50 -72.54 -22.29
C ARG A 4 44.93 -72.05 -21.98
N ARG A 5 45.16 -71.18 -20.99
CA ARG A 5 45.04 -71.52 -19.55
C ARG A 5 45.13 -70.25 -18.70
N SER A 6 44.32 -70.19 -17.65
CA SER A 6 44.29 -69.14 -16.64
C SER A 6 45.13 -69.57 -15.44
N ASP A 7 46.42 -69.28 -15.51
CA ASP A 7 47.36 -69.18 -14.38
C ASP A 7 47.82 -67.71 -14.47
N GLU A 8 47.62 -66.80 -13.53
CA GLU A 8 48.25 -66.71 -12.20
C GLU A 8 47.51 -65.64 -11.37
N LEU A 9 46.93 -66.00 -10.23
CA LEU A 9 46.96 -65.15 -9.03
C LEU A 9 46.92 -66.09 -7.81
N PRO A 10 47.78 -65.89 -6.80
CA PRO A 10 48.01 -66.86 -5.75
C PRO A 10 46.79 -66.99 -4.82
N ARG A 11 46.38 -68.24 -4.59
CA ARG A 11 45.55 -68.61 -3.43
C ARG A 11 46.43 -68.57 -2.19
N TYR A 12 45.98 -67.89 -1.14
CA TYR A 12 46.44 -68.14 0.21
C TYR A 12 45.25 -68.22 1.17
N ALA A 13 45.14 -69.42 1.76
CA ALA A 13 44.56 -69.86 3.02
C ALA A 13 43.49 -69.00 3.73
N GLU A 14 42.35 -69.63 4.00
CA GLU A 14 41.56 -69.37 5.20
C GLU A 14 42.40 -69.71 6.45
N GLU A 15 42.64 -68.74 7.32
CA GLU A 15 42.72 -68.97 8.75
C GLU A 15 41.98 -67.84 9.50
N SER A 16 41.01 -68.26 10.31
CA SER A 16 40.22 -67.42 11.18
C SER A 16 41.02 -67.05 12.43
N GLU A 17 41.33 -65.76 12.63
CA GLU A 17 41.54 -65.21 13.97
C GLU A 17 41.04 -63.76 14.05
N TRP A 18 39.81 -63.60 14.55
CA TRP A 18 39.38 -62.32 15.11
C TRP A 18 40.18 -62.08 16.39
N THR A 19 41.24 -61.27 16.30
CA THR A 19 41.90 -60.70 17.47
C THR A 19 40.87 -59.87 18.22
N ARG A 20 40.39 -60.41 19.36
CA ARG A 20 39.53 -59.70 20.29
C ARG A 20 40.25 -58.43 20.74
N PHE A 21 39.88 -57.28 20.17
CA PHE A 21 40.30 -55.97 20.61
C PHE A 21 39.77 -55.77 22.05
N ARG A 22 40.55 -56.22 23.04
CA ARG A 22 40.29 -55.92 24.44
C ARG A 22 40.59 -54.45 24.64
N LEU A 23 39.55 -53.61 24.58
CA LEU A 23 39.62 -52.22 25.04
C LEU A 23 40.13 -52.23 26.49
N ARG A 24 41.42 -51.99 26.67
CA ARG A 24 42.01 -51.80 28.00
C ARG A 24 41.30 -50.61 28.63
N ARG A 25 40.78 -50.79 29.85
CA ARG A 25 40.08 -49.79 30.68
C ARG A 25 40.72 -48.39 30.65
N ARG A 26 42.04 -48.32 30.43
CA ARG A 26 42.84 -47.10 30.21
C ARG A 26 42.38 -46.24 29.03
N TYR A 27 42.00 -46.83 27.90
CA TYR A 27 41.48 -46.08 26.74
C TYR A 27 40.11 -45.45 27.00
N ALA A 28 39.30 -46.07 27.86
CA ALA A 28 38.05 -45.46 28.32
C ALA A 28 38.33 -44.22 29.18
N TYR A 29 39.34 -44.26 30.05
CA TYR A 29 39.74 -43.07 30.83
C TYR A 29 40.28 -41.95 29.94
N TYR A 30 41.06 -42.25 28.91
CA TYR A 30 41.51 -41.24 27.94
C TYR A 30 40.36 -40.65 27.11
N ALA A 31 39.39 -41.47 26.69
CA ALA A 31 38.20 -41.00 25.98
C ALA A 31 37.32 -40.11 26.86
N VAL A 32 37.11 -40.49 28.13
CA VAL A 32 36.36 -39.67 29.08
C VAL A 32 37.09 -38.35 29.38
N ALA A 33 38.40 -38.40 29.60
CA ALA A 33 39.20 -37.19 29.81
C ALA A 33 39.16 -36.26 28.58
N PHE A 34 39.22 -36.82 27.38
CA PHE A 34 39.08 -36.06 26.13
C PHE A 34 37.69 -35.42 26.01
N ILE A 35 36.61 -36.14 26.32
CA ILE A 35 35.25 -35.60 26.33
C ILE A 35 35.10 -34.49 27.37
N VAL A 36 35.69 -34.63 28.57
CA VAL A 36 35.65 -33.60 29.62
C VAL A 36 36.46 -32.37 29.22
N ILE A 37 37.63 -32.55 28.61
CA ILE A 37 38.44 -31.45 28.08
C ILE A 37 37.69 -30.76 26.94
N CYS A 38 37.07 -31.50 26.03
CA CYS A 38 36.19 -30.93 25.00
C CYS A 38 35.01 -30.19 25.64
N TRP A 39 34.38 -30.71 26.70
CA TRP A 39 33.29 -30.03 27.38
C TRP A 39 33.73 -28.75 28.13
N LEU A 40 34.95 -28.72 28.67
CA LEU A 40 35.52 -27.53 29.31
C LEU A 40 36.02 -26.49 28.30
N LEU A 41 36.57 -26.93 27.17
CA LEU A 41 37.13 -26.06 26.12
C LEU A 41 36.11 -25.65 25.06
N TYR A 42 34.98 -26.34 24.93
CA TYR A 42 33.84 -25.89 24.17
C TYR A 42 33.05 -24.96 25.11
N PRO A 43 33.15 -23.63 24.96
CA PRO A 43 32.25 -22.78 25.71
C PRO A 43 30.87 -23.25 25.29
N SER A 44 30.05 -23.65 26.25
CA SER A 44 28.62 -23.70 26.03
C SER A 44 28.28 -22.30 25.53
N ARG A 45 28.17 -22.14 24.20
CA ARG A 45 27.26 -21.18 23.62
C ARG A 45 25.90 -21.70 24.04
N GLN A 46 25.54 -21.50 25.31
CA GLN A 46 24.23 -20.97 25.57
C GLN A 46 24.16 -19.81 24.60
N ALA A 47 23.45 -20.01 23.50
CA ALA A 47 22.92 -18.89 22.77
C ALA A 47 22.30 -18.05 23.89
N LYS A 48 22.93 -16.90 24.19
CA LYS A 48 22.20 -15.85 24.89
C LYS A 48 20.88 -15.83 24.14
N PRO A 49 19.72 -16.00 24.80
CA PRO A 49 18.49 -15.71 24.10
C PRO A 49 18.71 -14.29 23.61
N VAL A 50 18.87 -14.09 22.30
CA VAL A 50 18.69 -12.77 21.69
C VAL A 50 17.18 -12.56 21.71
N ALA A 51 16.64 -12.56 22.93
CA ALA A 51 15.48 -11.80 23.30
C ALA A 51 16.04 -10.49 23.85
N ASP A 52 16.83 -9.79 23.03
CA ASP A 52 16.70 -8.35 23.01
C ASP A 52 15.31 -8.14 22.43
N HIS A 53 14.29 -8.20 23.31
CA HIS A 53 13.03 -7.59 22.98
C HIS A 53 13.38 -6.12 22.78
N VAL A 54 13.68 -5.73 21.54
CA VAL A 54 13.81 -4.33 21.15
C VAL A 54 12.52 -3.70 21.64
N ARG A 55 12.60 -2.97 22.75
CA ARG A 55 11.45 -2.33 23.35
C ARG A 55 11.10 -1.18 22.44
N VAL A 56 10.20 -1.46 21.49
CA VAL A 56 9.69 -0.47 20.56
C VAL A 56 8.94 0.59 21.36
N ASN A 57 9.42 1.83 21.32
CA ASN A 57 8.72 2.95 21.91
C ASN A 57 7.59 3.40 20.98
N TRP A 58 6.42 2.78 21.10
CA TRP A 58 5.29 3.07 20.22
C TRP A 58 4.79 4.52 20.31
N ALA A 59 5.07 5.23 21.41
CA ALA A 59 4.77 6.65 21.56
C ALA A 59 5.63 7.55 20.66
N SER A 60 6.73 7.04 20.09
CA SER A 60 7.54 7.72 19.07
C SER A 60 6.93 7.62 17.66
N TYR A 61 5.82 6.91 17.47
CA TYR A 61 5.24 6.62 16.17
C TYR A 61 3.79 7.07 16.09
N ALA A 62 3.34 7.44 14.89
CA ALA A 62 1.93 7.74 14.67
C ALA A 62 1.41 7.33 13.29
N TYR A 63 0.13 6.99 13.23
CA TYR A 63 -0.67 7.07 12.01
C TYR A 63 -1.22 8.47 11.86
N SER A 64 -1.23 8.97 10.62
CA SER A 64 -1.81 10.26 10.28
C SER A 64 -2.89 10.09 9.22
N VAL A 65 -4.07 10.63 9.50
CA VAL A 65 -5.19 10.80 8.56
C VAL A 65 -5.60 12.27 8.54
N TYR A 66 -6.34 12.66 7.53
CA TYR A 66 -6.75 14.04 7.34
C TYR A 66 -8.19 14.15 6.84
N ALA A 67 -8.84 15.27 7.13
CA ALA A 67 -10.17 15.59 6.65
C ALA A 67 -10.19 17.02 6.11
N THR A 68 -10.94 17.24 5.04
CA THR A 68 -11.16 18.58 4.48
C THR A 68 -12.66 18.90 4.30
N ASP A 69 -13.50 17.87 4.36
CA ASP A 69 -14.96 17.96 4.33
C ASP A 69 -15.63 16.87 5.21
N THR A 70 -16.95 16.95 5.39
CA THR A 70 -17.71 15.98 6.21
C THR A 70 -17.54 14.53 5.73
N ALA A 71 -17.36 14.30 4.42
CA ALA A 71 -17.23 12.96 3.88
C ALA A 71 -15.87 12.34 4.26
N SER A 72 -14.79 13.05 3.98
CA SER A 72 -13.41 12.69 4.34
C SER A 72 -13.20 12.60 5.85
N LEU A 73 -13.89 13.41 6.67
CA LEU A 73 -13.89 13.24 8.13
C LEU A 73 -14.41 11.86 8.53
N CYS A 74 -15.54 11.43 7.97
CA CYS A 74 -16.03 10.09 8.23
C CYS A 74 -15.06 9.01 7.74
N HIS A 75 -14.45 9.19 6.57
CA HIS A 75 -13.50 8.22 6.05
C HIS A 75 -12.27 8.07 6.96
N ALA A 76 -11.70 9.20 7.41
CA ALA A 76 -10.63 9.23 8.39
C ALA A 76 -11.04 8.53 9.71
N VAL A 77 -12.26 8.79 10.22
CA VAL A 77 -12.79 8.09 11.41
C VAL A 77 -12.95 6.59 11.19
N MET A 78 -13.33 6.13 10.00
CA MET A 78 -13.36 4.70 9.69
C MET A 78 -11.97 4.05 9.65
N ILE A 79 -10.94 4.78 9.23
CA ILE A 79 -9.56 4.30 9.34
C ILE A 79 -9.14 4.22 10.81
N LEU A 80 -9.48 5.23 11.63
CA LEU A 80 -9.21 5.20 13.07
C LEU A 80 -9.91 4.03 13.76
N ASP A 81 -11.15 3.72 13.36
CA ASP A 81 -11.86 2.51 13.79
C ASP A 81 -11.11 1.24 13.43
N ALA A 82 -10.68 1.11 12.17
CA ALA A 82 -9.93 -0.05 11.70
C ALA A 82 -8.60 -0.21 12.47
N LEU A 83 -7.83 0.87 12.66
CA LEU A 83 -6.59 0.86 13.44
C LEU A 83 -6.84 0.41 14.89
N ALA A 84 -7.94 0.82 15.49
CA ALA A 84 -8.33 0.36 16.83
C ALA A 84 -8.70 -1.14 16.82
N ARG A 85 -9.48 -1.60 15.85
CA ARG A 85 -9.86 -3.02 15.71
C ARG A 85 -8.66 -3.95 15.49
N PHE A 86 -7.66 -3.51 14.74
CA PHE A 86 -6.42 -4.28 14.51
C PHE A 86 -5.37 -4.13 15.63
N GLY A 87 -5.71 -3.45 16.72
CA GLY A 87 -4.84 -3.33 17.88
C GLY A 87 -3.55 -2.55 17.62
N SER A 88 -3.61 -1.57 16.72
CA SER A 88 -2.48 -0.71 16.42
C SER A 88 -1.98 0.01 17.68
N LYS A 89 -0.66 0.03 17.84
CA LYS A 89 0.02 0.51 19.06
C LYS A 89 0.50 1.96 18.98
N ALA A 90 0.75 2.45 17.77
CA ALA A 90 1.21 3.81 17.54
C ALA A 90 0.12 4.84 17.86
N ASP A 91 0.52 6.09 18.07
CA ASP A 91 -0.42 7.19 18.22
C ASP A 91 -1.25 7.38 16.95
N ARG A 92 -2.40 8.04 17.09
CA ARG A 92 -3.27 8.37 15.96
C ARG A 92 -3.42 9.88 15.88
N VAL A 93 -3.25 10.44 14.69
CA VAL A 93 -3.33 11.87 14.41
C VAL A 93 -4.41 12.11 13.36
N LEU A 94 -5.26 13.09 13.61
CA LEU A 94 -6.27 13.56 12.66
C LEU A 94 -6.10 15.07 12.45
N PHE A 95 -5.73 15.45 11.22
CA PHE A 95 -5.78 16.84 10.77
C PHE A 95 -7.19 17.17 10.28
N TYR A 96 -7.72 18.33 10.66
CA TYR A 96 -9.06 18.76 10.27
C TYR A 96 -9.13 20.28 10.11
N PRO A 97 -10.15 20.83 9.40
CA PRO A 97 -10.26 22.27 9.19
C PRO A 97 -10.42 23.04 10.51
N GLU A 98 -9.61 24.09 10.69
CA GLU A 98 -9.54 24.85 11.96
C GLU A 98 -10.85 25.55 12.37
N HIS A 99 -11.78 25.72 11.43
CA HIS A 99 -13.09 26.32 11.69
C HIS A 99 -14.10 25.32 12.28
N TRP A 100 -13.76 24.03 12.37
CA TRP A 100 -14.57 23.05 13.11
C TRP A 100 -14.15 22.99 14.58
N ASP A 101 -15.05 22.52 15.44
CA ASP A 101 -14.74 22.34 16.85
C ASP A 101 -15.35 21.06 17.42
N THR A 102 -15.07 20.80 18.70
CA THR A 102 -15.57 19.63 19.44
C THR A 102 -16.75 19.98 20.35
N LYS A 103 -17.52 21.02 20.02
CA LYS A 103 -18.71 21.45 20.75
C LYS A 103 -19.94 21.11 19.92
N VAL A 104 -20.69 20.11 20.36
CA VAL A 104 -21.92 19.71 19.66
C VAL A 104 -22.99 20.78 19.83
N HIS A 105 -23.29 21.52 18.76
CA HIS A 105 -24.30 22.57 18.77
C HIS A 105 -25.73 22.03 18.58
N SER A 106 -25.88 20.88 17.91
CA SER A 106 -27.17 20.23 17.72
C SER A 106 -27.03 18.73 17.46
N SER A 107 -28.15 17.99 17.48
CA SER A 107 -28.16 16.57 17.09
C SER A 107 -27.74 16.32 15.63
N LYS A 108 -27.81 17.36 14.78
CA LYS A 108 -27.42 17.31 13.35
C LYS A 108 -25.97 17.71 13.11
N ASP A 109 -25.28 18.21 14.13
CA ASP A 109 -23.87 18.62 14.06
C ASP A 109 -22.97 17.38 14.04
N ARG A 110 -22.87 16.77 12.85
CA ARG A 110 -22.18 15.49 12.68
C ARG A 110 -20.66 15.66 12.77
N ASP A 111 -20.12 16.77 12.29
CA ASP A 111 -18.68 16.98 12.23
C ASP A 111 -18.09 17.05 13.65
N SER A 112 -18.67 17.85 14.55
CA SER A 112 -18.24 17.90 15.95
C SER A 112 -18.43 16.56 16.67
N GLN A 113 -19.52 15.82 16.38
CA GLN A 113 -19.73 14.48 16.93
C GLN A 113 -18.67 13.47 16.47
N LEU A 114 -18.25 13.54 15.21
CA LEU A 114 -17.19 12.68 14.65
C LEU A 114 -15.81 13.04 15.20
N LEU A 115 -15.50 14.32 15.38
CA LEU A 115 -14.26 14.76 16.03
C LEU A 115 -14.19 14.28 17.48
N ILE A 116 -15.31 14.37 18.23
CA ILE A 116 -15.41 13.81 19.58
C ILE A 116 -15.21 12.29 19.55
N LEU A 117 -15.83 11.58 18.61
CA LEU A 117 -15.67 10.13 18.46
C LEU A 117 -14.19 9.77 18.21
N ALA A 118 -13.53 10.47 17.29
CA ALA A 118 -12.10 10.30 17.00
C ALA A 118 -11.23 10.49 18.25
N ARG A 119 -11.45 11.57 19.01
CA ARG A 119 -10.70 11.90 20.22
C ARG A 119 -10.97 10.92 21.36
N ASP A 120 -12.24 10.69 21.68
CA ASP A 120 -12.63 10.05 22.93
C ASP A 120 -12.67 8.52 22.81
N THR A 121 -13.06 7.99 21.65
CA THR A 121 -13.11 6.54 21.42
C THR A 121 -11.81 6.02 20.83
N TYR A 122 -11.34 6.64 19.75
CA TYR A 122 -10.14 6.16 19.03
C TYR A 122 -8.83 6.79 19.52
N LYS A 123 -8.90 7.69 20.51
CA LYS A 123 -7.73 8.36 21.11
C LYS A 123 -6.87 9.10 20.08
N ALA A 124 -7.50 9.60 19.02
CA ALA A 124 -6.82 10.42 18.03
C ALA A 124 -6.50 11.80 18.62
N LYS A 125 -5.25 12.24 18.42
CA LYS A 125 -4.82 13.60 18.66
C LYS A 125 -5.34 14.47 17.51
N LEU A 126 -6.21 15.41 17.83
CA LEU A 126 -6.84 16.30 16.87
C LEU A 126 -5.97 17.54 16.63
N TYR A 127 -5.67 17.84 15.38
CA TYR A 127 -4.90 19.03 14.99
C TYR A 127 -5.73 19.89 14.03
N PRO A 128 -6.28 21.03 14.50
CA PRO A 128 -6.91 21.99 13.61
C PRO A 128 -5.85 22.62 12.70
N VAL A 129 -6.12 22.64 11.41
CA VAL A 129 -5.24 23.22 10.39
C VAL A 129 -6.05 23.99 9.36
N LYS A 130 -5.42 24.93 8.69
CA LYS A 130 -5.90 25.37 7.38
C LYS A 130 -5.57 24.27 6.36
N PRO A 131 -6.57 23.66 5.69
CA PRO A 131 -6.31 22.65 4.66
C PRO A 131 -5.30 23.18 3.62
N LEU A 132 -4.40 22.30 3.21
CA LEU A 132 -3.52 22.60 2.08
C LEU A 132 -4.33 22.40 0.80
N GLN A 133 -4.10 23.26 -0.17
CA GLN A 133 -4.80 23.22 -1.44
C GLN A 133 -3.82 23.53 -2.57
N VAL A 134 -4.06 22.92 -3.73
CA VAL A 134 -3.41 23.29 -4.99
C VAL A 134 -4.47 23.71 -6.00
N ALA A 135 -4.14 24.73 -6.79
CA ALA A 135 -4.99 25.22 -7.86
C ALA A 135 -4.55 24.65 -9.21
N GLY A 136 -5.49 24.16 -10.01
CA GLY A 136 -5.32 23.78 -11.41
C GLY A 136 -6.08 24.76 -12.31
N ARG A 137 -5.42 25.30 -13.34
CA ARG A 137 -6.03 26.29 -14.23
C ARG A 137 -6.65 25.64 -15.46
N THR A 138 -7.97 25.81 -15.64
CA THR A 138 -8.67 25.36 -16.86
C THR A 138 -8.92 26.54 -17.83
N LYS A 139 -9.51 26.28 -19.00
CA LYS A 139 -9.80 27.30 -20.03
C LYS A 139 -10.77 28.41 -19.55
N GLY A 140 -11.51 28.21 -18.45
CA GLY A 140 -12.46 29.19 -17.95
C GLY A 140 -12.67 29.22 -16.43
N ASP A 141 -12.12 28.27 -15.67
CA ASP A 141 -12.31 28.17 -14.22
C ASP A 141 -11.08 27.58 -13.50
N TRP A 142 -11.12 27.58 -12.17
CA TRP A 142 -10.13 26.96 -11.31
C TRP A 142 -10.68 25.68 -10.69
N VAL A 143 -9.88 24.62 -10.75
CA VAL A 143 -10.11 23.41 -9.98
C VAL A 143 -9.18 23.43 -8.77
N TRP A 144 -9.69 23.00 -7.62
CA TRP A 144 -8.92 22.96 -6.38
C TRP A 144 -8.86 21.51 -5.88
N ASP A 145 -7.70 21.11 -5.41
CA ASP A 145 -7.48 19.81 -4.79
C ASP A 145 -6.88 20.00 -3.40
N GLU A 146 -7.59 19.48 -2.40
CA GLU A 146 -7.19 19.56 -0.99
C GLU A 146 -6.58 18.26 -0.46
N THR A 147 -6.46 17.22 -1.31
CA THR A 147 -5.85 15.92 -0.92
C THR A 147 -4.40 16.08 -0.47
N VAL A 148 -3.71 17.11 -0.99
CA VAL A 148 -2.37 17.54 -0.54
C VAL A 148 -2.30 17.91 0.95
N THR A 149 -3.43 18.08 1.65
CA THR A 149 -3.49 18.26 3.12
C THR A 149 -2.85 17.09 3.87
N LYS A 150 -2.78 15.89 3.28
CA LYS A 150 -2.03 14.75 3.85
C LYS A 150 -0.55 15.08 4.15
N LEU A 151 0.04 16.03 3.42
CA LEU A 151 1.42 16.49 3.64
C LEU A 151 1.61 17.17 4.99
N MET A 152 0.53 17.57 5.68
CA MET A 152 0.62 18.04 7.07
C MET A 152 1.26 17.00 8.00
N ALA A 153 1.30 15.71 7.64
CA ALA A 153 2.06 14.69 8.35
C ALA A 153 3.55 15.02 8.53
N PHE A 154 4.16 15.80 7.63
CA PHE A 154 5.54 16.28 7.78
C PHE A 154 5.73 17.24 8.97
N SER A 155 4.67 17.86 9.48
CA SER A 155 4.74 18.75 10.65
C SER A 155 4.97 18.02 11.98
N LEU A 156 4.86 16.69 11.99
CA LEU A 156 4.87 15.88 13.20
C LEU A 156 6.29 15.49 13.66
N GLU A 157 7.24 16.43 13.67
CA GLU A 157 8.68 16.20 13.97
C GLU A 157 8.99 15.62 15.35
N TYR A 158 8.00 15.60 16.26
CA TYR A 158 8.11 14.95 17.56
C TYR A 158 7.89 13.42 17.51
N TYR A 159 7.56 12.86 16.35
CA TYR A 159 7.60 11.42 16.10
C TYR A 159 8.83 11.05 15.27
N ASP A 160 9.40 9.88 15.56
CA ASP A 160 10.51 9.31 14.79
C ASP A 160 10.04 8.88 13.40
N ARG A 161 8.77 8.48 13.26
CA ARG A 161 8.15 8.05 12.00
C ARG A 161 6.64 8.18 12.04
N VAL A 162 6.07 8.58 10.91
CA VAL A 162 4.63 8.69 10.70
C VAL A 162 4.21 7.84 9.50
N ILE A 163 3.14 7.07 9.64
CA ILE A 163 2.45 6.44 8.51
C ILE A 163 1.27 7.34 8.15
N ALA A 164 1.41 8.13 7.07
CA ALA A 164 0.33 8.92 6.52
C ALA A 164 -0.46 8.10 5.51
N LEU A 165 -1.78 8.04 5.69
CA LEU A 165 -2.69 7.28 4.84
C LEU A 165 -3.59 8.22 4.05
N GLU A 166 -3.92 7.82 2.84
CA GLU A 166 -5.08 8.38 2.15
C GLU A 166 -6.35 8.09 2.98
N SER A 167 -7.28 9.03 3.05
CA SER A 167 -8.44 8.88 3.94
C SER A 167 -9.53 7.97 3.36
N ASP A 168 -9.59 7.79 2.04
CA ASP A 168 -10.68 7.09 1.35
C ASP A 168 -10.43 5.60 1.02
N LEU A 169 -9.37 5.01 1.59
CA LEU A 169 -9.04 3.59 1.47
C LEU A 169 -9.74 2.71 2.52
N THR A 170 -9.63 1.39 2.37
CA THR A 170 -9.99 0.41 3.41
C THR A 170 -8.76 -0.27 3.96
N LEU A 171 -8.58 -0.19 5.28
CA LEU A 171 -7.56 -0.93 6.04
C LEU A 171 -8.10 -2.32 6.41
N LEU A 172 -7.35 -3.36 6.06
CA LEU A 172 -7.71 -4.77 6.25
C LEU A 172 -6.85 -5.49 7.30
N ASP A 173 -5.71 -4.92 7.69
CA ASP A 173 -4.85 -5.46 8.76
C ASP A 173 -3.96 -4.34 9.36
N SER A 174 -3.21 -4.65 10.41
CA SER A 174 -2.21 -3.75 10.99
C SER A 174 -1.06 -3.48 10.03
N LEU A 175 -0.53 -2.25 10.07
CA LEU A 175 0.66 -1.79 9.35
C LEU A 175 1.83 -1.49 10.30
N ASP A 176 1.73 -1.90 11.57
CA ASP A 176 2.67 -1.50 12.61
C ASP A 176 4.12 -1.94 12.30
N GLU A 177 4.31 -3.00 11.49
CA GLU A 177 5.62 -3.42 11.03
C GLU A 177 6.35 -2.36 10.18
N LEU A 178 5.61 -1.47 9.50
CA LEU A 178 6.21 -0.41 8.69
C LEU A 178 6.92 0.66 9.55
N PHE A 179 6.59 0.77 10.84
CA PHE A 179 7.36 1.61 11.77
C PHE A 179 8.76 1.08 12.03
N LEU A 180 9.02 -0.20 11.73
CA LEU A 180 10.28 -0.88 12.01
C LEU A 180 11.20 -1.01 10.79
N LEU A 181 10.82 -0.45 9.63
CA LEU A 181 11.71 -0.35 8.47
C LEU A 181 13.02 0.38 8.83
N PRO A 182 14.13 0.13 8.13
CA PRO A 182 15.37 0.90 8.29
C PRO A 182 15.13 2.41 8.21
N SER A 183 16.04 3.20 8.79
CA SER A 183 15.95 4.66 8.70
C SER A 183 15.92 5.11 7.24
N THR A 184 14.83 5.75 6.84
CA THR A 184 14.60 6.28 5.49
C THR A 184 13.79 7.57 5.60
N PRO A 185 14.04 8.60 4.77
CA PRO A 185 13.22 9.81 4.76
C PRO A 185 11.77 9.54 4.32
N MET A 186 11.61 8.59 3.39
CA MET A 186 10.33 8.23 2.80
C MET A 186 10.30 6.73 2.48
N ALA A 187 9.16 6.06 2.68
CA ALA A 187 8.87 4.79 2.04
C ALA A 187 7.43 4.76 1.50
N MET A 188 7.27 4.32 0.25
CA MET A 188 5.98 4.34 -0.45
C MET A 188 5.87 3.11 -1.35
N PRO A 189 4.66 2.55 -1.55
CA PRO A 189 4.46 1.49 -2.51
C PRO A 189 4.50 2.02 -3.95
N ARG A 190 4.76 1.14 -4.92
CA ARG A 190 4.63 1.48 -6.34
C ARG A 190 3.15 1.58 -6.74
N ALA A 191 2.80 2.59 -7.52
CA ALA A 191 1.54 2.69 -8.23
C ALA A 191 1.58 1.76 -9.45
N TYR A 192 1.45 0.45 -9.22
CA TYR A 192 1.55 -0.54 -10.29
C TYR A 192 0.47 -0.34 -11.37
N GLY A 193 0.77 -0.78 -12.60
CA GLY A 193 -0.15 -0.66 -13.74
C GLY A 193 -0.35 0.78 -14.23
N THR A 194 0.58 1.70 -13.96
CA THR A 194 0.67 2.98 -14.67
C THR A 194 1.53 2.86 -15.93
N ASP A 195 1.42 3.84 -16.82
CA ASP A 195 2.04 3.80 -18.15
C ASP A 195 3.58 3.92 -18.15
N SER A 196 4.18 4.41 -17.07
CA SER A 196 5.65 4.54 -16.93
C SER A 196 6.27 3.39 -16.13
N LYS A 197 7.42 2.89 -16.58
CA LYS A 197 8.30 1.98 -15.80
C LYS A 197 9.68 2.62 -15.59
N PRO A 198 10.28 2.55 -14.38
CA PRO A 198 9.70 2.01 -13.15
C PRO A 198 8.44 2.78 -12.75
N TRP A 199 7.45 2.08 -12.21
CA TRP A 199 6.18 2.71 -11.81
C TRP A 199 6.43 3.83 -10.80
N PRO A 200 5.67 4.94 -10.82
CA PRO A 200 5.80 5.98 -9.82
C PRO A 200 5.39 5.45 -8.44
N LEU A 201 5.77 6.17 -7.39
CA LEU A 201 5.35 5.93 -6.02
C LEU A 201 3.89 6.38 -5.84
N SER A 202 3.13 5.59 -5.09
CA SER A 202 1.75 5.90 -4.72
C SER A 202 1.70 6.60 -3.36
N SER A 203 0.99 7.73 -3.32
CA SER A 203 0.76 8.53 -2.11
C SER A 203 -0.35 7.99 -1.21
N MET A 204 -0.93 6.83 -1.54
CA MET A 204 -1.96 6.20 -0.69
C MET A 204 -1.44 5.77 0.68
N LEU A 205 -0.14 5.48 0.76
CA LEU A 205 0.59 5.06 1.95
C LEU A 205 1.98 5.70 1.91
N MET A 206 2.28 6.53 2.90
CA MET A 206 3.58 7.16 3.05
C MET A 206 4.14 6.88 4.44
N VAL A 207 5.30 6.25 4.49
CA VAL A 207 6.09 6.11 5.73
C VAL A 207 7.11 7.23 5.75
N ILE A 208 6.84 8.24 6.55
CA ILE A 208 7.52 9.53 6.53
C ILE A 208 8.43 9.64 7.74
N LYS A 209 9.66 10.11 7.54
CA LYS A 209 10.43 10.79 8.60
C LYS A 209 10.00 12.26 8.59
N PRO A 210 9.23 12.74 9.58
CA PRO A 210 8.68 14.09 9.51
C PRO A 210 9.77 15.16 9.45
N SER A 211 9.48 16.26 8.74
CA SER A 211 10.37 17.41 8.60
C SER A 211 9.57 18.67 8.23
N LEU A 212 9.58 19.67 9.11
CA LEU A 212 8.97 20.99 8.88
C LEU A 212 9.61 21.68 7.66
N ARG A 213 10.92 21.50 7.47
CA ARG A 213 11.61 22.01 6.29
C ARG A 213 11.03 21.42 5.00
N GLU A 214 10.82 20.11 4.92
CA GLU A 214 10.20 19.48 3.74
C GLU A 214 8.74 19.94 3.56
N LEU A 215 7.99 20.11 4.65
CA LEU A 215 6.64 20.69 4.58
C LEU A 215 6.63 22.09 3.97
N GLU A 216 7.57 22.95 4.35
CA GLU A 216 7.71 24.30 3.80
C GLU A 216 8.05 24.27 2.30
N GLU A 217 8.94 23.37 1.86
CA GLU A 217 9.23 23.17 0.43
C GLU A 217 7.97 22.76 -0.34
N PHE A 218 7.21 21.78 0.17
CA PHE A 218 5.96 21.38 -0.47
C PHE A 218 4.96 22.53 -0.54
N LYS A 219 4.75 23.26 0.56
CA LYS A 219 3.85 24.43 0.58
C LYS A 219 4.22 25.46 -0.49
N ARG A 220 5.51 25.77 -0.66
CA ARG A 220 5.98 26.67 -1.73
C ARG A 220 5.69 26.11 -3.13
N ARG A 221 5.80 24.79 -3.32
CA ARG A 221 5.45 24.15 -4.60
C ARG A 221 3.94 24.24 -4.88
N LEU A 222 3.10 24.08 -3.87
CA LEU A 222 1.63 24.20 -4.00
C LEU A 222 1.19 25.62 -4.41
N GLU A 223 1.89 26.66 -3.94
CA GLU A 223 1.62 28.06 -4.33
C GLU A 223 1.78 28.32 -5.83
N GLY A 224 2.61 27.52 -6.52
CA GLY A 224 2.81 27.61 -7.97
C GLY A 224 1.65 27.05 -8.80
N GLY A 225 0.69 26.37 -8.17
CA GLY A 225 -0.36 25.61 -8.86
C GLY A 225 0.14 24.31 -9.48
N GLY A 226 -0.80 23.56 -10.06
CA GLY A 226 -0.55 22.28 -10.69
C GLY A 226 -1.15 22.16 -12.08
N ASP A 227 -0.74 21.12 -12.81
CA ASP A 227 -1.42 20.75 -14.05
C ASP A 227 -2.90 20.49 -13.78
N SER A 228 -3.77 21.08 -14.60
CA SER A 228 -5.21 21.05 -14.35
C SER A 228 -5.81 19.64 -14.40
N ALA A 229 -5.27 18.76 -15.24
CA ALA A 229 -5.76 17.39 -15.32
C ALA A 229 -5.31 16.61 -14.08
N LEU A 230 -4.07 16.79 -13.62
CA LEU A 230 -3.58 16.13 -12.40
C LEU A 230 -4.33 16.61 -11.15
N VAL A 231 -4.62 17.90 -11.04
CA VAL A 231 -5.42 18.48 -9.94
C VAL A 231 -6.86 17.93 -9.99
N GLN A 232 -7.50 17.94 -11.16
CA GLN A 232 -8.85 17.39 -11.32
C GLN A 232 -8.93 15.88 -11.03
N MET A 233 -7.84 15.16 -11.32
CA MET A 233 -7.78 13.71 -11.11
C MET A 233 -7.33 13.31 -9.71
N HIS A 234 -7.07 14.28 -8.81
CA HIS A 234 -6.50 14.10 -7.47
C HIS A 234 -5.18 13.30 -7.49
N ARG A 235 -4.26 13.71 -8.38
CA ARG A 235 -2.96 13.06 -8.59
C ARG A 235 -1.78 14.02 -8.44
N PHE A 236 -2.04 15.29 -8.13
CA PHE A 236 -0.98 16.28 -8.00
C PHE A 236 -0.05 16.00 -6.82
N ASP A 237 -0.59 15.43 -5.74
CA ASP A 237 0.19 14.96 -4.60
C ASP A 237 1.22 13.87 -5.01
N MET A 238 0.82 12.93 -5.87
CA MET A 238 1.74 11.93 -6.41
C MET A 238 2.84 12.58 -7.26
N GLU A 239 2.52 13.58 -8.08
CA GLU A 239 3.50 14.29 -8.92
C GLU A 239 4.61 14.90 -8.06
N ILE A 240 4.26 15.77 -7.11
CA ILE A 240 5.25 16.48 -6.29
C ILE A 240 6.05 15.52 -5.37
N LEU A 241 5.43 14.43 -4.91
CA LEU A 241 6.12 13.43 -4.10
C LEU A 241 7.11 12.60 -4.94
N ASN A 242 6.76 12.27 -6.19
CA ASN A 242 7.69 11.57 -7.08
C ASN A 242 8.83 12.50 -7.52
N GLU A 243 8.55 13.74 -7.93
CA GLU A 243 9.58 14.76 -8.22
C GLU A 243 10.61 14.85 -7.08
N ARG A 244 10.15 14.73 -5.82
CA ARG A 244 11.01 14.86 -4.64
C ARG A 244 11.70 13.56 -4.21
N TYR A 245 11.01 12.41 -4.29
CA TYR A 245 11.42 11.19 -3.60
C TYR A 245 11.58 9.95 -4.50
N GLU A 246 11.26 10.01 -5.80
CA GLU A 246 11.31 8.82 -6.67
C GLU A 246 12.67 8.09 -6.67
N GLU A 247 13.77 8.85 -6.55
CA GLU A 247 15.13 8.31 -6.54
C GLU A 247 15.66 7.99 -5.13
N SER A 248 15.02 8.48 -4.07
CA SER A 248 15.55 8.44 -2.70
C SER A 248 14.66 7.71 -1.68
N ALA A 249 13.42 7.40 -2.03
CA ALA A 249 12.52 6.64 -1.18
C ALA A 249 12.90 5.16 -1.10
N LEU A 250 12.63 4.56 0.06
CA LEU A 250 12.54 3.11 0.18
C LEU A 250 11.26 2.65 -0.52
N VAL A 251 11.40 1.77 -1.51
CA VAL A 251 10.25 1.26 -2.26
C VAL A 251 9.60 0.12 -1.51
N LEU A 252 8.33 0.29 -1.12
CA LEU A 252 7.53 -0.80 -0.57
C LEU A 252 7.00 -1.68 -1.71
N PRO A 253 6.87 -3.00 -1.51
CA PRO A 253 6.13 -3.81 -2.47
C PRO A 253 4.66 -3.35 -2.50
N HIS A 254 4.03 -3.32 -3.67
CA HIS A 254 2.60 -3.01 -3.77
C HIS A 254 1.72 -4.12 -3.17
N ARG A 255 2.25 -5.35 -3.05
CA ARG A 255 1.65 -6.43 -2.27
C ARG A 255 2.31 -6.47 -0.89
N PRO A 256 1.58 -6.34 0.23
CA PRO A 256 0.12 -6.26 0.38
C PRO A 256 -0.46 -4.83 0.52
N TYR A 257 0.33 -3.79 0.24
CA TYR A 257 0.04 -2.41 0.66
C TYR A 257 -0.73 -1.52 -0.33
N ALA A 258 -1.03 -1.99 -1.54
CA ALA A 258 -1.60 -1.16 -2.59
C ALA A 258 -2.59 -1.91 -3.49
N LEU A 259 -3.37 -2.86 -2.96
CA LEU A 259 -4.41 -3.51 -3.76
C LEU A 259 -5.46 -2.49 -4.20
N ARG A 260 -5.89 -2.57 -5.46
CA ARG A 260 -6.91 -1.69 -6.04
C ARG A 260 -8.19 -2.46 -6.31
N THR A 261 -9.36 -1.86 -6.08
CA THR A 261 -10.63 -2.50 -6.41
C THR A 261 -10.79 -2.79 -7.90
N ALA A 262 -10.20 -1.96 -8.77
CA ALA A 262 -10.22 -2.19 -10.21
C ALA A 262 -9.47 -3.46 -10.62
N GLU A 263 -8.54 -3.97 -9.80
CA GLU A 263 -7.81 -5.19 -10.09
C GLU A 263 -8.77 -6.36 -10.28
N PHE A 264 -9.81 -6.48 -9.45
CA PHE A 264 -10.82 -7.54 -9.55
C PHE A 264 -11.66 -7.48 -10.84
N ARG A 265 -11.59 -6.38 -11.60
CA ARG A 265 -12.30 -6.23 -12.87
C ARG A 265 -11.41 -6.49 -14.08
N LEU A 266 -10.09 -6.56 -13.90
CA LEU A 266 -9.17 -6.83 -14.99
C LEU A 266 -9.20 -8.33 -15.34
N HIS A 267 -8.82 -8.64 -16.57
CA HIS A 267 -8.54 -10.01 -17.01
C HIS A 267 -7.05 -10.34 -16.97
N ASP A 268 -6.20 -9.31 -17.08
CA ASP A 268 -4.75 -9.41 -16.99
C ASP A 268 -4.30 -8.81 -15.66
N HIS A 269 -3.72 -9.67 -14.82
CA HIS A 269 -3.21 -9.31 -13.50
C HIS A 269 -1.68 -9.31 -13.45
N THR A 270 -1.00 -9.39 -14.60
CA THR A 270 0.47 -9.53 -14.67
C THR A 270 1.20 -8.43 -13.91
N ASP A 271 0.73 -7.19 -14.03
CA ASP A 271 1.34 -6.04 -13.33
C ASP A 271 1.13 -6.11 -11.80
N TYR A 272 0.00 -6.65 -11.33
CA TYR A 272 -0.22 -6.86 -9.91
C TYR A 272 0.57 -8.04 -9.36
N LEU A 273 0.61 -9.16 -10.09
CA LEU A 273 1.30 -10.36 -9.63
C LEU A 273 2.82 -10.16 -9.63
N GLY A 274 3.37 -9.52 -10.66
CA GLY A 274 4.80 -9.29 -10.84
C GLY A 274 5.60 -10.54 -11.22
N ASP A 275 5.00 -11.72 -11.13
CA ASP A 275 5.52 -13.00 -11.65
C ASP A 275 4.58 -13.52 -12.74
N PRO A 276 5.05 -13.66 -14.01
CA PRO A 276 4.22 -14.16 -15.09
C PRO A 276 3.78 -15.63 -14.92
N ASN A 277 4.37 -16.36 -13.97
CA ASN A 277 3.99 -17.75 -13.66
C ASN A 277 3.00 -17.86 -12.49
N GLU A 278 2.77 -16.78 -11.73
CA GLU A 278 1.76 -16.79 -10.68
C GLU A 278 0.37 -16.74 -11.30
N THR A 279 -0.54 -17.58 -10.83
CA THR A 279 -1.94 -17.55 -11.26
C THR A 279 -2.73 -16.65 -10.32
N TRP A 280 -3.59 -15.80 -10.89
CA TRP A 280 -4.50 -14.97 -10.12
C TRP A 280 -5.46 -15.81 -9.27
N ASP A 281 -5.53 -15.48 -7.99
CA ASP A 281 -6.49 -16.03 -7.02
C ASP A 281 -7.03 -14.87 -6.19
N ALA A 282 -8.25 -14.44 -6.51
CA ALA A 282 -8.88 -13.30 -5.86
C ALA A 282 -9.04 -13.47 -4.34
N GLU A 283 -9.26 -14.68 -3.84
CA GLU A 283 -9.42 -14.95 -2.41
C GLU A 283 -8.09 -14.85 -1.67
N LYS A 284 -7.04 -15.46 -2.24
CA LYS A 284 -5.68 -15.35 -1.72
C LYS A 284 -5.25 -13.88 -1.67
N VAL A 285 -5.42 -13.16 -2.78
CA VAL A 285 -5.05 -11.76 -2.91
C VAL A 285 -5.79 -10.88 -1.90
N TYR A 286 -7.11 -11.04 -1.78
CA TYR A 286 -7.89 -10.28 -0.82
C TYR A 286 -7.49 -10.57 0.63
N LYS A 287 -7.18 -11.83 0.96
CA LYS A 287 -6.74 -12.24 2.30
C LYS A 287 -5.34 -11.73 2.66
N GLU A 288 -4.45 -11.60 1.68
CA GLU A 288 -3.08 -11.09 1.88
C GLU A 288 -3.06 -9.56 1.98
N ALA A 289 -4.00 -8.87 1.34
CA ALA A 289 -4.03 -7.41 1.28
C ALA A 289 -4.21 -6.77 2.67
N LYS A 290 -3.45 -5.71 2.92
CA LYS A 290 -3.57 -4.88 4.13
C LYS A 290 -4.27 -3.56 3.86
N LEU A 291 -4.20 -3.08 2.62
CA LEU A 291 -4.83 -1.85 2.17
C LEU A 291 -5.52 -2.08 0.84
N VAL A 292 -6.72 -1.53 0.69
CA VAL A 292 -7.48 -1.52 -0.56
C VAL A 292 -7.87 -0.09 -0.92
N GLN A 293 -7.45 0.37 -2.10
CA GLN A 293 -7.85 1.65 -2.67
C GLN A 293 -9.01 1.46 -3.66
N PHE A 294 -10.04 2.30 -3.56
CA PHE A 294 -11.13 2.32 -4.53
C PHE A 294 -10.68 3.06 -5.80
N SER A 295 -10.66 2.37 -6.93
CA SER A 295 -10.10 2.92 -8.18
C SER A 295 -10.94 2.58 -9.42
N ASP A 296 -12.27 2.54 -9.27
CA ASP A 296 -13.17 2.03 -10.31
C ASP A 296 -13.74 3.10 -11.25
N ARG A 297 -13.07 4.25 -11.44
CA ARG A 297 -13.52 5.29 -12.37
C ARG A 297 -13.91 4.67 -13.73
N PRO A 298 -15.02 5.08 -14.37
CA PRO A 298 -16.04 6.09 -13.97
C PRO A 298 -16.97 5.77 -12.80
N LEU A 299 -16.97 4.57 -12.23
CA LEU A 299 -17.92 4.22 -11.17
C LEU A 299 -17.78 5.19 -9.98
N PRO A 300 -18.90 5.68 -9.41
CA PRO A 300 -18.86 6.54 -8.24
C PRO A 300 -18.15 5.88 -7.05
N PRO A 301 -17.42 6.66 -6.23
CA PRO A 301 -16.79 6.15 -5.01
C PRO A 301 -17.80 5.54 -4.02
N PRO A 302 -17.34 4.71 -3.07
CA PRO A 302 -18.23 3.87 -2.25
C PRO A 302 -19.15 4.61 -1.28
N TRP A 303 -18.92 5.91 -1.02
CA TRP A 303 -19.85 6.75 -0.24
C TRP A 303 -21.06 7.24 -1.05
N PHE A 304 -21.13 6.94 -2.34
CA PHE A 304 -22.35 7.07 -3.14
C PHE A 304 -23.08 5.73 -3.25
N MET A 305 -24.40 5.79 -3.37
CA MET A 305 -25.18 4.64 -3.79
C MET A 305 -24.84 4.30 -5.24
N TRP A 306 -24.86 3.02 -5.55
CA TRP A 306 -24.60 2.56 -6.91
C TRP A 306 -25.73 2.92 -7.87
N PRO A 307 -25.42 3.49 -9.05
CA PRO A 307 -26.35 3.45 -10.18
C PRO A 307 -26.47 2.01 -10.67
N GLN A 308 -27.68 1.47 -10.78
CA GLN A 308 -27.88 0.06 -11.17
C GLN A 308 -27.23 -0.27 -12.52
N LYS A 309 -27.45 0.58 -13.54
CA LYS A 309 -26.82 0.44 -14.86
C LYS A 309 -25.29 0.39 -14.77
N ALA A 310 -24.68 1.22 -13.92
CA ALA A 310 -23.23 1.26 -13.78
C ALA A 310 -22.68 -0.05 -13.20
N VAL A 311 -23.36 -0.64 -12.21
CA VAL A 311 -22.95 -1.93 -11.63
C VAL A 311 -23.17 -3.07 -12.61
N GLU A 312 -24.26 -3.07 -13.36
CA GLU A 312 -24.50 -4.05 -14.42
C GLU A 312 -23.37 -4.05 -15.46
N GLU A 313 -22.94 -2.86 -15.87
CA GLU A 313 -21.88 -2.65 -16.88
C GLU A 313 -20.46 -2.90 -16.33
N MET A 314 -20.16 -2.54 -15.08
CA MET A 314 -18.78 -2.47 -14.58
C MET A 314 -18.40 -3.55 -13.55
N GLN A 315 -19.33 -4.31 -12.97
CA GLN A 315 -18.96 -5.38 -12.04
C GLN A 315 -18.05 -6.42 -12.74
N PRO A 316 -17.18 -7.15 -12.01
CA PRO A 316 -16.42 -8.26 -12.59
C PRO A 316 -17.33 -9.22 -13.37
N ASP A 317 -16.94 -9.52 -14.60
CA ASP A 317 -17.77 -10.28 -15.55
C ASP A 317 -17.69 -11.80 -15.34
N CYS A 318 -16.81 -12.25 -14.43
CA CYS A 318 -16.56 -13.65 -14.13
C CYS A 318 -16.13 -14.47 -15.35
N GLY A 319 -15.24 -13.92 -16.17
CA GLY A 319 -14.77 -14.57 -17.40
C GLY A 319 -15.87 -14.65 -18.47
N GLY A 320 -16.75 -13.65 -18.50
CA GLY A 320 -17.93 -13.59 -19.37
C GLY A 320 -19.13 -14.42 -18.89
N SER A 321 -19.07 -15.08 -17.73
CA SER A 321 -20.21 -15.85 -17.22
C SER A 321 -21.28 -14.95 -16.59
N HIS A 322 -22.48 -15.01 -17.17
CA HIS A 322 -23.69 -14.42 -16.59
C HIS A 322 -24.40 -15.35 -15.59
N GLU A 323 -23.99 -16.63 -15.50
CA GLU A 323 -24.51 -17.57 -14.51
C GLU A 323 -23.64 -17.56 -13.24
N GLY A 324 -24.27 -17.37 -12.08
CA GLY A 324 -23.62 -17.41 -10.76
C GLY A 324 -22.78 -16.17 -10.42
N THR A 325 -21.92 -16.32 -9.41
CA THR A 325 -20.95 -15.29 -8.99
C THR A 325 -19.57 -15.92 -8.83
N CYS A 326 -18.56 -15.27 -9.41
CA CYS A 326 -17.15 -15.56 -9.15
C CYS A 326 -16.68 -14.87 -7.85
N ALA A 327 -15.47 -15.22 -7.42
CA ALA A 327 -14.84 -14.64 -6.24
C ALA A 327 -14.63 -13.14 -6.40
N GLU A 328 -14.17 -12.69 -7.56
CA GLU A 328 -13.93 -11.30 -7.92
C GLU A 328 -15.19 -10.45 -7.72
N ARG A 329 -16.31 -10.87 -8.35
CA ARG A 329 -17.59 -10.16 -8.26
C ARG A 329 -18.08 -10.09 -6.81
N ARG A 330 -17.95 -11.17 -6.04
CA ARG A 330 -18.37 -11.20 -4.63
C ARG A 330 -17.51 -10.28 -3.77
N ILE A 331 -16.18 -10.38 -3.87
CA ILE A 331 -15.23 -9.58 -3.09
C ILE A 331 -15.41 -8.11 -3.43
N TRP A 332 -15.44 -7.78 -4.73
CA TRP A 332 -15.62 -6.42 -5.21
C TRP A 332 -16.93 -5.80 -4.70
N LYS A 333 -18.06 -6.49 -4.80
CA LYS A 333 -19.34 -5.99 -4.24
C LYS A 333 -19.26 -5.82 -2.73
N ASN A 334 -18.68 -6.80 -2.03
CA ASN A 334 -18.54 -6.76 -0.58
C ASN A 334 -17.67 -5.60 -0.10
N LEU A 335 -16.60 -5.23 -0.81
CA LEU A 335 -15.75 -4.08 -0.47
C LEU A 335 -16.55 -2.77 -0.45
N TYR A 336 -17.45 -2.56 -1.42
CA TYR A 336 -18.33 -1.41 -1.46
C TYR A 336 -19.45 -1.48 -0.41
N ASP A 337 -20.09 -2.64 -0.26
CA ASP A 337 -21.15 -2.83 0.73
C ASP A 337 -20.62 -2.64 2.16
N ASP A 338 -19.47 -3.24 2.48
CA ASP A 338 -18.78 -3.08 3.77
C ASP A 338 -18.44 -1.62 4.04
N PHE A 339 -17.91 -0.89 3.06
CA PHE A 339 -17.63 0.54 3.22
C PHE A 339 -18.90 1.33 3.59
N ARG A 340 -20.01 1.08 2.91
CA ARG A 340 -21.30 1.73 3.20
C ARG A 340 -21.84 1.35 4.57
N HIS A 341 -21.73 0.08 4.96
CA HIS A 341 -22.12 -0.40 6.27
C HIS A 341 -21.29 0.27 7.37
N ARG A 342 -19.97 0.33 7.24
CA ARG A 342 -19.10 1.05 8.19
C ARG A 342 -19.42 2.54 8.24
N ARG A 343 -19.68 3.19 7.10
CA ARG A 343 -20.08 4.61 7.06
C ARG A 343 -21.34 4.86 7.88
N ARG A 344 -22.34 3.99 7.73
CA ARG A 344 -23.58 4.03 8.53
C ARG A 344 -23.31 3.72 10.00
N ASP A 345 -22.55 2.68 10.29
CA ASP A 345 -22.46 2.12 11.65
C ASP A 345 -21.48 2.91 12.53
N VAL A 346 -20.34 3.34 11.99
CA VAL A 346 -19.33 4.16 12.68
C VAL A 346 -19.75 5.63 12.66
N CYS A 347 -19.99 6.20 11.48
CA CYS A 347 -20.19 7.64 11.36
C CYS A 347 -21.64 8.09 11.52
N LYS A 348 -22.61 7.16 11.50
CA LYS A 348 -24.05 7.50 11.44
C LYS A 348 -24.40 8.38 10.23
N LEU A 349 -23.68 8.18 9.12
CA LEU A 349 -23.91 8.84 7.85
C LEU A 349 -24.37 7.82 6.81
N LEU A 350 -25.43 8.16 6.07
CA LEU A 350 -25.84 7.37 4.91
C LEU A 350 -24.96 7.71 3.70
N SER A 351 -24.95 6.80 2.73
CA SER A 351 -24.38 7.10 1.41
C SER A 351 -25.21 8.16 0.69
N ALA A 352 -24.54 8.98 -0.11
CA ALA A 352 -25.19 9.94 -0.98
C ALA A 352 -26.03 9.20 -2.05
N PRO A 353 -27.10 9.82 -2.58
CA PRO A 353 -27.88 9.24 -3.67
C PRO A 353 -27.02 8.89 -4.88
N ALA A 354 -27.44 7.88 -5.65
CA ALA A 354 -26.73 7.47 -6.84
C ALA A 354 -26.74 8.60 -7.88
N PRO A 355 -25.57 8.97 -8.44
CA PRO A 355 -25.52 9.96 -9.52
C PRO A 355 -26.10 9.37 -10.81
N ASP A 356 -26.44 10.25 -11.76
CA ASP A 356 -26.92 9.84 -13.08
C ASP A 356 -25.78 9.24 -13.89
N TRP A 357 -25.89 7.94 -14.17
CA TRP A 357 -24.88 7.19 -14.91
C TRP A 357 -24.73 7.65 -16.36
N ASP A 358 -25.84 8.04 -17.00
CA ASP A 358 -25.82 8.44 -18.39
C ASP A 358 -25.12 9.80 -18.55
N GLN A 359 -25.25 10.69 -17.56
CA GLN A 359 -24.49 11.95 -17.49
C GLN A 359 -22.99 11.71 -17.26
N ILE A 360 -22.61 10.79 -16.36
CA ILE A 360 -21.20 10.45 -16.12
C ILE A 360 -20.55 9.95 -17.41
N LYS A 361 -21.22 9.06 -18.15
CA LYS A 361 -20.74 8.55 -19.44
C LYS A 361 -20.56 9.67 -20.47
N ALA A 362 -21.50 10.61 -20.55
CA ALA A 362 -21.41 11.74 -21.47
C ALA A 362 -20.20 12.63 -21.17
N THR A 363 -19.95 12.94 -19.89
CA THR A 363 -18.78 13.73 -19.47
C THR A 363 -17.47 13.03 -19.82
N GLN A 364 -17.35 11.73 -19.56
CA GLN A 364 -16.15 10.97 -19.90
C GLN A 364 -15.87 10.89 -21.39
N GLN A 365 -16.92 10.75 -22.23
CA GLN A 365 -16.75 10.76 -23.68
C GLN A 365 -16.22 12.11 -24.17
N HIS A 366 -16.67 13.21 -23.56
CA HIS A 366 -16.15 14.55 -23.84
C HIS A 366 -14.69 14.73 -23.40
N GLU A 367 -14.32 14.26 -22.21
CA GLU A 367 -12.93 14.31 -21.70
C GLU A 367 -11.99 13.48 -22.60
N ASN A 368 -12.35 12.23 -22.91
CA ASN A 368 -11.57 11.35 -23.78
C ASN A 368 -11.42 11.89 -25.22
N ALA A 369 -12.46 12.55 -25.76
CA ALA A 369 -12.39 13.20 -27.07
C ALA A 369 -11.48 14.43 -27.06
N THR A 370 -11.43 15.14 -25.93
CA THR A 370 -10.57 16.32 -25.76
C THR A 370 -9.10 15.92 -25.59
N GLU A 371 -8.80 14.86 -24.85
CA GLU A 371 -7.44 14.30 -24.73
C GLU A 371 -6.91 13.76 -26.07
N ARG A 372 -7.74 13.04 -26.85
CA ARG A 372 -7.34 12.56 -28.19
C ARG A 372 -7.10 13.69 -29.20
N GLY A 373 -7.76 14.84 -29.03
CA GLY A 373 -7.51 16.02 -29.86
C GLY A 373 -6.18 16.73 -29.57
N VAL A 374 -5.56 16.45 -28.42
CA VAL A 374 -4.26 17.02 -28.02
C VAL A 374 -3.09 16.09 -28.42
N VAL A 375 -3.35 14.81 -28.72
CA VAL A 375 -2.31 13.81 -29.06
C VAL A 375 -2.42 13.29 -30.51
N SER A 376 -2.03 14.10 -31.51
CA SER A 376 -1.23 13.71 -32.72
C SER A 376 -1.41 14.65 -33.94
N PRO A 377 -0.39 14.86 -34.82
CA PRO A 377 1.05 14.61 -34.64
C PRO A 377 1.90 15.85 -34.96
N LEU A 378 2.84 16.20 -34.06
CA LEU A 378 4.06 16.90 -34.44
C LEU A 378 5.11 15.83 -34.83
N ALA A 379 4.89 15.14 -35.94
CA ALA A 379 5.83 14.16 -36.48
C ALA A 379 5.71 14.06 -38.00
N SER A 380 6.30 15.04 -38.69
CA SER A 380 6.79 14.85 -40.07
C SER A 380 7.76 15.98 -40.42
N ALA A 381 9.01 15.88 -39.96
CA ALA A 381 10.11 16.65 -40.51
C ALA A 381 11.40 15.85 -40.41
N THR A 382 11.55 14.84 -41.27
CA THR A 382 12.88 14.35 -41.69
C THR A 382 12.87 13.93 -43.16
N SER A 383 13.52 14.77 -43.96
CA SER A 383 14.44 14.49 -45.07
C SER A 383 14.07 13.48 -46.17
N THR A 384 13.87 14.02 -47.37
CA THR A 384 14.31 13.50 -48.69
C THR A 384 14.41 14.74 -49.59
N GLY A 385 15.42 15.05 -50.41
CA GLY A 385 16.64 14.43 -50.88
C GLY A 385 17.29 15.42 -51.86
N SER A 386 18.52 15.12 -52.27
CA SER A 386 19.50 16.00 -52.92
C SER A 386 19.26 16.31 -54.42
N LEU A 387 19.99 17.32 -54.92
CA LEU A 387 20.45 17.60 -56.31
C LEU A 387 19.45 18.14 -57.36
N ALA A 388 19.70 19.36 -57.87
CA ALA A 388 20.33 19.62 -59.18
C ALA A 388 20.05 21.04 -59.74
N SER A 389 21.14 21.74 -60.09
CA SER A 389 21.35 22.55 -61.31
C SER A 389 20.32 23.64 -61.72
N ASN A 390 20.62 24.91 -61.44
CA ASN A 390 21.14 25.93 -62.39
C ASN A 390 21.11 27.32 -61.76
#